data_AF-A0A661UIR8-F1
#
_entry.id   AF-A0A661UIR8-F1
#
_cell.length_a   1.000
_cell.length_b   1.000
_cell.length_c   1.000
_cell.angle_alpha   90.00
_cell.angle_beta   90.00
_cell.angle_gamma   90.00
#
_symmetry.space_group_name_H-M   'P 1'
#
loop_
_entity.id
_entity.type
_entity.pdbx_description
1 polymer ?
#
loop_
_entity_poly.entity_id
_entity_poly.type
_entity_poly.pdbx_seq_one_letter_code
_entity_poly.pdbx_strand_id
1 'polypeptide(L)'
;KGLVAVDFRAGLALLPFLPMSPGDIILIGKGLLRGSLVQFDRGSISKLEKYISAHQQEFSDLMPLLEELKINEDIYRNSVPDITHNFFKLFYSKKLWKTMLSSSRRGWKIQNLTDRNFSEKLEKNFFLNFLFFLISFIPILGKASIKFLGNGNFRKHYFKMLSSWKYLKASVRGNLAERAIIWHRAGRINENSAENISNSVIKFILHLPFSLLPVGLHKFFTNKEYFKDRLFFIFVRPIKLYFDAKMREEWLLEMLEEGKKKHMLSEDDAQTIRSQLKEPFIQKYLKSLAVHVCTLPVTQVVSVLIALIYVFTHPEMPRAQAWGIGVGIIALFQIIPISPGSLVRGLYVLYLVIKERDFKNYNIAVFLGFFKYVGYLAFPIQMTYRYPALARFMAGHWATEAVHIIPVFGERGALLEHWVFRLFYNWPLTTRRRMKEIAEYRKTLKPRYWHIIPVSILTALILGFVDYFYLEKTGNVPVMKSIWWAILATSFLNGFFTTFAAGGTPLGKRVILTAVSGILVGIFSTIITFFFFSENDPQIGKILVEGIWRIFVFGIFSTIFGLITEIKLISPPQK
;
A
#
# COMPACT_ATOMS: atom_id res chain seq x y z
N LYS A 1 -12.35 -4.28 -20.41
CA LYS A 1 -10.94 -3.90 -20.72
C LYS A 1 -10.28 -3.51 -19.39
N GLY A 2 -9.05 -3.94 -19.12
CA GLY A 2 -8.34 -3.58 -17.89
C GLY A 2 -7.86 -2.14 -17.94
N LEU A 3 -7.73 -1.49 -16.78
CA LEU A 3 -7.19 -0.13 -16.70
C LEU A 3 -5.66 -0.20 -16.62
N VAL A 4 -4.99 0.53 -17.52
CA VAL A 4 -3.52 0.67 -17.54
C VAL A 4 -3.18 2.03 -16.95
N ALA A 5 -2.43 2.03 -15.84
CA ALA A 5 -1.86 3.24 -15.26
C ALA A 5 -0.36 3.24 -15.53
N VAL A 6 0.13 4.30 -16.18
CA VAL A 6 1.54 4.51 -16.50
C VAL A 6 2.08 5.60 -15.60
N ASP A 7 3.13 5.31 -14.82
CA ASP A 7 3.79 6.29 -13.94
C ASP A 7 5.00 6.88 -14.69
N PHE A 8 4.94 8.18 -14.98
CA PHE A 8 5.96 8.92 -15.75
C PHE A 8 6.98 9.68 -14.88
N ARG A 9 7.03 9.44 -13.57
CA ARG A 9 7.89 10.24 -12.68
C ARG A 9 9.35 9.76 -12.67
N ALA A 10 10.27 10.71 -12.55
CA ALA A 10 11.67 10.45 -12.23
C ALA A 10 11.73 9.72 -10.87
N GLY A 11 12.31 8.51 -10.86
CA GLY A 11 12.29 7.63 -9.70
C GLY A 11 12.91 8.30 -8.46
N LEU A 12 12.19 8.27 -7.35
CA LEU A 12 12.71 8.69 -6.05
C LEU A 12 13.72 7.64 -5.55
N ALA A 13 14.81 8.07 -4.91
CA ALA A 13 15.84 7.18 -4.38
C ALA A 13 15.24 6.16 -3.40
N LEU A 14 15.19 4.89 -3.77
CA LEU A 14 14.91 3.83 -2.80
C LEU A 14 16.21 3.45 -2.13
N LEU A 15 16.35 3.86 -0.87
CA LEU A 15 17.45 3.43 0.00
C LEU A 15 17.12 2.04 0.57
N PRO A 16 18.11 1.15 0.74
CA PRO A 16 17.87 -0.23 1.20
C PRO A 16 17.19 -0.30 2.57
N PHE A 17 17.44 0.71 3.40
CA PHE A 17 16.97 0.80 4.78
C PHE A 17 15.74 1.69 4.95
N LEU A 18 15.21 2.28 3.87
CA LEU A 18 14.06 3.18 3.91
C LEU A 18 13.06 2.85 2.79
N PRO A 19 12.36 1.70 2.89
CA PRO A 19 11.26 1.39 1.98
C PRO A 19 10.12 2.39 2.21
N MET A 20 9.72 3.11 1.16
CA MET A 20 8.62 4.08 1.24
C MET A 20 7.24 3.44 1.11
N SER A 21 7.21 2.18 0.68
CA SER A 21 6.03 1.34 0.58
C SER A 21 6.39 -0.15 0.68
N PRO A 22 5.43 -1.04 0.99
CA PRO A 22 5.66 -2.49 0.98
C PRO A 22 6.14 -3.03 -0.38
N GLY A 23 5.75 -2.38 -1.49
CA GLY A 23 6.22 -2.73 -2.83
C GLY A 23 7.73 -2.46 -3.02
N ASP A 24 8.28 -1.49 -2.30
CA ASP A 24 9.68 -1.11 -2.38
C ASP A 24 10.61 -2.17 -1.78
N ILE A 25 10.13 -3.00 -0.85
CA ILE A 25 10.94 -4.08 -0.26
C ILE A 25 11.32 -5.12 -1.33
N ILE A 26 10.35 -5.52 -2.15
CA ILE A 26 10.59 -6.45 -3.27
C ILE A 26 11.50 -5.81 -4.30
N LEU A 27 11.32 -4.51 -4.55
CA LEU A 27 12.17 -3.77 -5.46
C LEU A 27 13.60 -3.72 -4.93
N ILE A 28 13.84 -3.24 -3.70
CA ILE A 28 15.13 -3.22 -2.99
C ILE A 28 15.85 -4.56 -3.13
N GLY A 29 15.16 -5.67 -2.84
CA GLY A 29 15.71 -7.02 -3.03
C GLY A 29 16.15 -7.30 -4.47
N LYS A 30 15.35 -6.93 -5.47
CA LYS A 30 15.71 -7.09 -6.89
C LYS A 30 16.89 -6.23 -7.33
N GLY A 31 17.08 -5.04 -6.78
CA GLY A 31 18.24 -4.20 -7.08
C GLY A 31 19.50 -4.70 -6.39
N LEU A 32 19.40 -5.16 -5.14
CA LEU A 32 20.50 -5.83 -4.45
C LEU A 32 20.98 -7.06 -5.23
N LEU A 33 20.05 -7.88 -5.76
CA LEU A 33 20.37 -9.01 -6.64
C LEU A 33 21.05 -8.60 -7.95
N ARG A 34 20.87 -7.35 -8.40
CA ARG A 34 21.55 -6.78 -9.58
C ARG A 34 22.84 -6.03 -9.20
N GLY A 35 23.24 -6.04 -7.93
CA GLY A 35 24.40 -5.32 -7.44
C GLY A 35 24.20 -3.80 -7.37
N SER A 36 22.99 -3.32 -7.06
CA SER A 36 22.68 -1.90 -6.89
C SER A 36 22.09 -1.63 -5.50
N LEU A 37 22.76 -0.75 -4.72
CA LEU A 37 22.29 -0.34 -3.39
C LEU A 37 21.26 0.81 -3.45
N VAL A 38 21.26 1.63 -4.50
CA VAL A 38 20.34 2.77 -4.62
C VAL A 38 19.59 2.67 -5.92
N GLN A 39 18.28 2.44 -5.86
CA GLN A 39 17.45 2.26 -7.05
C GLN A 39 16.94 3.58 -7.59
N PHE A 40 17.87 4.46 -7.95
CA PHE A 40 17.54 5.53 -8.89
C PHE A 40 17.30 4.98 -10.30
N ASP A 41 17.79 3.77 -10.59
CA ASP A 41 17.91 3.29 -11.95
C ASP A 41 17.02 2.11 -12.27
N ARG A 42 15.83 2.44 -12.78
CA ARG A 42 14.82 1.47 -13.20
C ARG A 42 15.09 0.95 -14.62
N GLY A 43 15.86 1.68 -15.41
CA GLY A 43 16.12 1.39 -16.82
C GLY A 43 17.27 0.41 -17.02
N SER A 44 17.17 -0.43 -18.04
CA SER A 44 18.31 -1.21 -18.54
C SER A 44 18.44 -0.92 -20.02
N ILE A 45 19.48 -0.18 -20.39
CA ILE A 45 19.76 0.14 -21.80
C ILE A 45 19.85 -1.13 -22.62
N SER A 46 20.53 -2.17 -22.14
CA SER A 46 20.63 -3.44 -22.88
C SER A 46 19.28 -4.13 -23.11
N LYS A 47 18.30 -3.95 -22.21
CA LYS A 47 16.93 -4.45 -22.44
C LYS A 47 16.16 -3.57 -23.43
N LEU A 48 16.35 -2.25 -23.34
CA LEU A 48 15.75 -1.30 -24.27
C LEU A 48 16.27 -1.54 -25.70
N GLU A 49 17.58 -1.72 -25.86
CA GLU A 49 18.21 -2.09 -27.13
C GLU A 49 17.62 -3.38 -27.69
N LYS A 50 17.55 -4.46 -26.88
CA LYS A 50 16.93 -5.73 -27.33
C LYS A 50 15.47 -5.55 -27.76
N TYR A 51 14.71 -4.70 -27.06
CA TYR A 51 13.33 -4.42 -27.41
C TYR A 51 13.22 -3.63 -28.72
N ILE A 52 14.02 -2.58 -28.89
CA ILE A 52 14.07 -1.75 -30.10
C ILE A 52 14.53 -2.61 -31.29
N SER A 53 15.53 -3.46 -31.12
CA SER A 53 15.98 -4.40 -32.15
C SER A 53 14.89 -5.38 -32.56
N ALA A 54 14.04 -5.83 -31.62
CA ALA A 54 12.89 -6.69 -31.94
C ALA A 54 11.74 -5.95 -32.65
N HIS A 55 11.68 -4.61 -32.55
CA HIS A 55 10.61 -3.77 -33.12
C HIS A 55 11.18 -2.69 -34.05
N GLN A 56 12.24 -3.00 -34.81
CA GLN A 56 13.07 -2.02 -35.49
C GLN A 56 12.31 -1.09 -36.45
N GLN A 57 11.24 -1.56 -37.08
CA GLN A 57 10.39 -0.77 -37.97
C GLN A 57 9.66 0.37 -37.23
N GLU A 58 9.26 0.15 -35.98
CA GLU A 58 8.50 1.12 -35.17
C GLU A 58 9.37 2.22 -34.54
N PHE A 59 10.70 2.02 -34.49
CA PHE A 59 11.64 2.90 -33.77
C PHE A 59 12.76 3.46 -34.66
N SER A 60 12.61 3.36 -35.99
CA SER A 60 13.65 3.75 -36.95
C SER A 60 14.06 5.23 -36.86
N ASP A 61 13.12 6.11 -36.55
CA ASP A 61 13.29 7.55 -36.33
C ASP A 61 13.93 7.89 -34.97
N LEU A 62 13.85 6.98 -33.99
CA LEU A 62 14.32 7.18 -32.62
C LEU A 62 15.74 6.65 -32.36
N MET A 63 16.38 6.02 -33.35
CA MET A 63 17.74 5.50 -33.24
C MET A 63 18.80 6.55 -32.83
N PRO A 64 18.78 7.81 -33.34
CA PRO A 64 19.70 8.84 -32.88
C PRO A 64 19.53 9.19 -31.40
N LEU A 65 18.27 9.20 -30.90
CA LEU A 65 17.97 9.46 -29.49
C LEU A 65 18.43 8.31 -28.59
N LEU A 66 18.41 7.07 -29.09
CA LEU A 66 18.96 5.92 -28.37
C LEU A 66 20.48 6.05 -28.18
N GLU A 67 21.22 6.49 -29.19
CA GLU A 67 22.66 6.74 -29.07
C GLU A 67 22.98 7.90 -28.13
N GLU A 68 22.22 9.00 -28.21
CA GLU A 68 22.34 10.11 -27.26
C GLU A 68 22.05 9.65 -25.81
N LEU A 69 21.03 8.80 -25.63
CA LEU A 69 20.68 8.21 -24.34
C LEU A 69 21.83 7.36 -23.78
N LYS A 70 22.53 6.56 -24.61
CA LYS A 70 23.70 5.77 -24.16
C LYS A 70 24.83 6.66 -23.66
N ILE A 71 25.11 7.75 -24.38
CA ILE A 71 26.14 8.71 -23.99
C ILE A 71 25.77 9.38 -22.66
N ASN A 72 24.53 9.85 -22.54
CA ASN A 72 24.03 10.51 -21.34
C ASN A 72 24.01 9.57 -20.13
N GLU A 73 23.64 8.29 -20.33
CA GLU A 73 23.69 7.26 -19.29
C GLU A 73 25.14 7.02 -18.84
N ASP A 74 26.10 6.87 -19.75
CA ASP A 74 27.51 6.68 -19.38
C ASP A 74 28.05 7.89 -18.59
N ILE A 75 27.71 9.11 -19.01
CA ILE A 75 28.09 10.34 -18.27
C ILE A 75 27.44 10.33 -16.87
N TYR A 76 26.15 10.02 -16.79
CA TYR A 76 25.41 9.97 -15.54
C TYR A 76 25.98 8.94 -14.57
N ARG A 77 26.19 7.69 -15.02
CA ARG A 77 26.75 6.60 -14.21
C ARG A 77 28.17 6.86 -13.73
N ASN A 78 28.95 7.57 -14.55
CA ASN A 78 30.30 7.98 -14.18
C ASN A 78 30.34 9.29 -13.38
N SER A 79 29.20 9.96 -13.15
CA SER A 79 29.12 11.20 -12.37
C SER A 79 28.89 10.97 -10.87
N VAL A 80 28.42 9.78 -10.50
CA VAL A 80 28.04 9.42 -9.13
C VAL A 80 29.08 8.46 -8.51
N PRO A 81 29.48 8.66 -7.24
CA PRO A 81 30.29 7.71 -6.47
C PRO A 81 29.49 6.46 -6.10
N ASP A 82 29.03 5.70 -7.09
CA ASP A 82 28.31 4.46 -6.88
C ASP A 82 29.30 3.31 -6.61
N ILE A 83 29.50 3.01 -5.33
CA ILE A 83 30.37 1.92 -4.87
C ILE A 83 29.90 0.56 -5.42
N THR A 84 28.61 0.41 -5.71
CA THR A 84 28.05 -0.89 -6.11
C THR A 84 28.28 -1.21 -7.58
N HIS A 85 28.03 -0.23 -8.46
CA HIS A 85 28.30 -0.39 -9.90
C HIS A 85 29.77 -0.17 -10.27
N ASN A 86 30.48 0.71 -9.55
CA ASN A 86 31.83 1.13 -9.91
C ASN A 86 32.92 0.56 -8.99
N PHE A 87 32.60 -0.34 -8.04
CA PHE A 87 33.49 -0.88 -6.99
C PHE A 87 34.98 -0.90 -7.36
N PHE A 88 35.40 -1.79 -8.26
CA PHE A 88 36.80 -1.91 -8.68
C PHE A 88 37.25 -0.74 -9.56
N LYS A 89 36.37 -0.23 -10.43
CA LYS A 89 36.66 0.91 -11.32
C LYS A 89 37.05 2.17 -10.54
N LEU A 90 36.59 2.35 -9.31
CA LEU A 90 36.98 3.46 -8.45
C LEU A 90 38.47 3.45 -8.10
N PHE A 91 39.15 2.30 -8.12
CA PHE A 91 40.58 2.25 -7.80
C PHE A 91 41.48 2.57 -8.99
N TYR A 92 41.02 2.39 -10.24
CA TYR A 92 41.90 2.50 -11.42
C TYR A 92 41.38 3.37 -12.57
N SER A 93 40.08 3.65 -12.65
CA SER A 93 39.50 4.34 -13.82
C SER A 93 39.72 5.84 -13.77
N LYS A 94 40.67 6.33 -14.58
CA LYS A 94 40.91 7.77 -14.77
C LYS A 94 39.69 8.49 -15.35
N LYS A 95 38.95 7.85 -16.27
CA LYS A 95 37.73 8.41 -16.88
C LYS A 95 36.66 8.67 -15.82
N LEU A 96 36.46 7.71 -14.92
CA LEU A 96 35.49 7.80 -13.83
C LEU A 96 35.81 8.97 -12.91
N TRP A 97 37.03 9.04 -12.37
CA TRP A 97 37.46 10.14 -11.49
C TRP A 97 37.35 11.52 -12.16
N LYS A 98 37.77 11.64 -13.42
CA LYS A 98 37.65 12.89 -14.17
C LYS A 98 36.19 13.33 -14.31
N THR A 99 35.29 12.39 -14.59
CA THR A 99 33.86 12.65 -14.77
C THR A 99 33.19 13.01 -13.44
N MET A 100 33.46 12.27 -12.35
CA MET A 100 32.94 12.56 -11.01
C MET A 100 33.36 13.94 -10.50
N LEU A 101 34.65 14.28 -10.62
CA LEU A 101 35.19 15.55 -10.13
C LEU A 101 34.71 16.75 -10.96
N SER A 102 34.61 16.61 -12.28
CA SER A 102 34.08 17.66 -13.15
C SER A 102 32.57 17.87 -12.93
N SER A 103 31.80 16.79 -12.76
CA SER A 103 30.37 16.84 -12.48
C SER A 103 30.08 17.46 -11.12
N SER A 104 30.84 17.10 -10.08
CA SER A 104 30.71 17.69 -8.73
C SER A 104 30.96 19.19 -8.74
N ARG A 105 32.05 19.62 -9.40
CA ARG A 105 32.37 21.05 -9.59
C ARG A 105 31.26 21.80 -10.33
N ARG A 106 30.75 21.22 -11.44
CA ARG A 106 29.63 21.81 -12.20
C ARG A 106 28.37 21.91 -11.33
N GLY A 107 28.08 20.88 -10.53
CA GLY A 107 27.01 20.87 -9.56
C GLY A 107 27.12 21.99 -8.53
N TRP A 108 28.32 22.22 -7.97
CA TRP A 108 28.55 23.31 -7.00
C TRP A 108 28.38 24.70 -7.62
N LYS A 109 28.83 24.89 -8.87
CA LYS A 109 28.64 26.14 -9.62
C LYS A 109 27.16 26.41 -9.89
N ILE A 110 26.40 25.40 -10.33
CA ILE A 110 24.95 25.51 -10.60
C ILE A 110 24.17 25.79 -9.31
N GLN A 111 24.55 25.16 -8.19
CA GLN A 111 23.92 25.38 -6.88
C GLN A 111 24.36 26.70 -6.20
N ASN A 112 25.18 27.52 -6.87
CA ASN A 112 25.72 28.78 -6.34
C ASN A 112 26.48 28.58 -5.00
N LEU A 113 27.18 27.45 -4.86
CA LEU A 113 28.04 27.16 -3.71
C LEU A 113 29.44 27.76 -3.88
N THR A 114 29.89 27.92 -5.12
CA THR A 114 31.23 28.46 -5.42
C THR A 114 31.13 29.67 -6.34
N ASP A 115 32.01 30.65 -6.13
CA ASP A 115 32.14 31.82 -7.02
C ASP A 115 32.79 31.43 -8.35
N ARG A 116 32.67 32.29 -9.35
CA ARG A 116 33.38 32.13 -10.64
C ARG A 116 34.89 31.94 -10.43
N ASN A 117 35.52 32.85 -9.69
CA ASN A 117 36.96 32.82 -9.41
C ASN A 117 37.37 31.53 -8.66
N PHE A 118 36.54 31.03 -7.74
CA PHE A 118 36.86 29.83 -6.99
C PHE A 118 36.65 28.56 -7.83
N SER A 119 35.61 28.54 -8.68
CA SER A 119 35.38 27.46 -9.64
C SER A 119 36.54 27.31 -10.62
N GLU A 120 37.15 28.41 -11.08
CA GLU A 120 38.34 28.38 -11.94
C GLU A 120 39.57 27.83 -11.21
N LYS A 121 39.74 28.15 -9.92
CA LYS A 121 40.80 27.55 -9.09
C LYS A 121 40.64 26.04 -8.93
N LEU A 122 39.41 25.56 -8.72
CA LEU A 122 39.10 24.13 -8.66
C LEU A 122 39.30 23.42 -10.00
N GLU A 123 39.20 24.14 -11.12
CA GLU A 123 39.47 23.57 -12.43
C GLU A 123 40.95 23.37 -12.71
N LYS A 124 41.80 24.31 -12.28
CA LYS A 124 43.26 24.25 -12.47
C LYS A 124 43.95 23.29 -11.51
N ASN A 125 43.37 23.02 -10.33
CA ASN A 125 44.00 22.21 -9.29
C ASN A 125 43.20 20.95 -8.95
N PHE A 126 43.72 19.79 -9.38
CA PHE A 126 43.12 18.48 -9.13
C PHE A 126 42.98 18.17 -7.63
N PHE A 127 44.04 18.40 -6.85
CA PHE A 127 44.06 18.06 -5.43
C PHE A 127 43.03 18.86 -4.63
N LEU A 128 42.92 20.16 -4.93
CA LEU A 128 41.92 21.02 -4.31
C LEU A 128 40.48 20.57 -4.65
N ASN A 129 40.23 20.20 -5.91
CA ASN A 129 38.93 19.68 -6.33
C ASN A 129 38.59 18.35 -5.63
N PHE A 130 39.58 17.46 -5.50
CA PHE A 130 39.43 16.20 -4.78
C PHE A 130 39.13 16.40 -3.28
N LEU A 131 39.82 17.35 -2.62
CA LEU A 131 39.53 17.66 -1.21
C LEU A 131 38.10 18.18 -1.03
N PHE A 132 37.64 19.10 -1.88
CA PHE A 132 36.27 19.61 -1.84
C PHE A 132 35.24 18.52 -2.17
N PHE A 133 35.60 17.58 -3.03
CA PHE A 133 34.80 16.41 -3.30
C PHE A 133 34.64 15.53 -2.05
N LEU A 134 35.71 15.30 -1.29
CA LEU A 134 35.64 14.60 0.00
C LEU A 134 34.78 15.35 1.03
N ILE A 135 34.93 16.67 1.15
CA ILE A 135 34.11 17.51 2.03
C ILE A 135 32.63 17.39 1.68
N SER A 136 32.29 17.24 0.39
CA SER A 136 30.90 17.15 -0.07
C SER A 136 30.14 15.92 0.45
N PHE A 137 30.85 14.86 0.86
CA PHE A 137 30.24 13.67 1.44
C PHE A 137 29.76 13.87 2.88
N ILE A 138 30.25 14.89 3.58
CA ILE A 138 29.81 15.16 4.96
C ILE A 138 28.35 15.64 4.90
N PRO A 139 27.39 14.88 5.47
CA PRO A 139 25.98 15.24 5.39
C PRO A 139 25.75 16.61 6.01
N ILE A 140 24.96 17.46 5.32
CA ILE A 140 24.54 18.81 5.75
C ILE A 140 25.71 19.82 5.83
N LEU A 141 26.75 19.51 6.60
CA LEU A 141 27.93 20.36 6.80
C LEU A 141 28.78 20.49 5.54
N GLY A 142 28.90 19.45 4.71
CA GLY A 142 29.74 19.47 3.52
C GLY A 142 29.40 20.62 2.57
N LYS A 143 28.11 20.75 2.21
CA LYS A 143 27.63 21.84 1.35
C LYS A 143 27.80 23.21 2.01
N ALA A 144 27.57 23.32 3.32
CA ALA A 144 27.75 24.56 4.06
C ALA A 144 29.23 25.00 4.08
N SER A 145 30.14 24.06 4.33
CA SER A 145 31.60 24.28 4.30
C SER A 145 32.09 24.67 2.92
N ILE A 146 31.63 23.99 1.85
CA ILE A 146 31.95 24.35 0.47
C ILE A 146 31.45 25.76 0.16
N LYS A 147 30.22 26.11 0.56
CA LYS A 147 29.67 27.44 0.36
C LYS A 147 30.43 28.52 1.12
N PHE A 148 30.80 28.24 2.37
CA PHE A 148 31.56 29.17 3.18
C PHE A 148 32.96 29.42 2.60
N LEU A 149 33.69 28.37 2.22
CA LEU A 149 35.05 28.51 1.68
C LEU A 149 35.05 29.06 0.24
N GLY A 150 34.14 28.56 -0.59
CA GLY A 150 34.10 28.80 -2.03
C GLY A 150 33.30 30.03 -2.46
N ASN A 151 32.46 30.60 -1.58
CA ASN A 151 31.67 31.79 -1.88
C ASN A 151 32.09 33.00 -1.03
N GLY A 152 32.82 33.93 -1.63
CA GLY A 152 33.30 35.16 -1.03
C GLY A 152 32.18 36.13 -0.67
N ASN A 153 31.12 36.19 -1.48
CA ASN A 153 29.95 37.04 -1.17
C ASN A 153 29.19 36.51 0.05
N PHE A 154 29.06 35.19 0.16
CA PHE A 154 28.47 34.53 1.31
C PHE A 154 29.26 34.83 2.59
N ARG A 155 30.60 34.69 2.57
CA ARG A 155 31.43 35.06 3.73
C ARG A 155 31.25 36.51 4.13
N LYS A 156 31.32 37.45 3.18
CA LYS A 156 31.11 38.88 3.43
C LYS A 156 29.76 39.15 4.09
N HIS A 157 28.70 38.47 3.63
CA HIS A 157 27.36 38.60 4.21
C HIS A 157 27.32 38.19 5.69
N TYR A 158 27.84 37.01 6.04
CA TYR A 158 27.80 36.51 7.42
C TYR A 158 28.75 37.30 8.34
N PHE A 159 29.95 37.66 7.88
CA PHE A 159 30.84 38.52 8.66
C PHE A 159 30.21 39.89 8.94
N LYS A 160 29.50 40.47 7.96
CA LYS A 160 28.80 41.75 8.13
C LYS A 160 27.59 41.66 9.07
N MET A 161 26.91 40.50 9.12
CA MET A 161 25.87 40.26 10.14
C MET A 161 26.44 40.23 11.55
N LEU A 162 27.65 39.68 11.75
CA LEU A 162 28.29 39.63 13.06
C LEU A 162 28.89 40.98 13.46
N SER A 163 29.42 41.76 12.51
CA SER A 163 30.09 43.03 12.81
C SER A 163 29.17 44.25 12.85
N SER A 164 27.98 44.21 12.23
CA SER A 164 27.08 45.36 12.15
C SER A 164 25.65 45.02 12.58
N TRP A 165 25.21 45.58 13.70
CA TRP A 165 23.85 45.43 14.20
C TRP A 165 22.77 45.92 13.21
N LYS A 166 23.04 47.04 12.53
CA LYS A 166 22.12 47.59 11.50
C LYS A 166 21.94 46.60 10.34
N TYR A 167 23.02 45.98 9.90
CA TYR A 167 22.98 44.98 8.84
C TYR A 167 22.29 43.69 9.31
N LEU A 168 22.58 43.21 10.53
CA LEU A 168 21.88 42.06 11.11
C LEU A 168 20.37 42.28 11.16
N LYS A 169 19.91 43.44 11.66
CA LYS A 169 18.48 43.78 11.71
C LYS A 169 17.85 43.82 10.31
N ALA A 170 18.56 44.36 9.32
CA ALA A 170 18.10 44.39 7.93
C ALA A 170 18.02 42.98 7.32
N SER A 171 19.05 42.14 7.53
CA SER A 171 19.08 40.74 7.06
C SER A 171 17.98 39.90 7.69
N VAL A 172 17.74 40.06 9.00
CA VAL A 172 16.65 39.37 9.70
C VAL A 172 15.30 39.80 9.12
N ARG A 173 15.04 41.10 8.95
CA ARG A 173 13.80 41.59 8.32
C ARG A 173 13.61 41.07 6.90
N GLY A 174 14.68 41.03 6.10
CA GLY A 174 14.65 40.45 4.76
C GLY A 174 14.25 38.97 4.76
N ASN A 175 14.88 38.16 5.62
CA ASN A 175 14.57 36.74 5.76
C ASN A 175 13.14 36.50 6.29
N LEU A 176 12.66 37.35 7.21
CA LEU A 176 11.26 37.31 7.68
C LEU A 176 10.28 37.55 6.54
N ALA A 177 10.51 38.59 5.74
CA ALA A 177 9.66 38.91 4.58
C ALA A 177 9.69 37.80 3.53
N GLU A 178 10.88 37.29 3.19
CA GLU A 178 11.04 36.19 2.23
C GLU A 178 10.26 34.94 2.69
N ARG A 179 10.42 34.53 3.95
CA ARG A 179 9.70 33.37 4.49
C ARG A 179 8.20 33.59 4.59
N ALA A 180 7.76 34.79 4.97
CA ALA A 180 6.33 35.13 4.97
C ALA A 180 5.73 35.02 3.57
N ILE A 181 6.43 35.51 2.53
CA ILE A 181 6.01 35.38 1.13
C ILE A 181 5.96 33.90 0.72
N ILE A 182 6.96 33.10 1.07
CA ILE A 182 6.97 31.65 0.76
C ILE A 182 5.79 30.94 1.43
N TRP A 183 5.53 31.23 2.70
CA TRP A 183 4.39 30.64 3.42
C TRP A 183 3.05 31.06 2.83
N HIS A 184 2.93 32.32 2.43
CA HIS A 184 1.72 32.84 1.80
C HIS A 184 1.48 32.19 0.43
N ARG A 185 2.50 32.14 -0.44
CA ARG A 185 2.43 31.47 -1.76
C ARG A 185 2.13 29.98 -1.64
N ALA A 186 2.64 29.32 -0.61
CA ALA A 186 2.33 27.93 -0.31
C ALA A 186 0.93 27.73 0.28
N GLY A 187 0.14 28.79 0.49
CA GLY A 187 -1.20 28.74 1.07
C GLY A 187 -1.23 28.38 2.56
N ARG A 188 -0.11 28.50 3.27
CA ARG A 188 0.02 28.18 4.70
C ARG A 188 -0.60 29.26 5.58
N ILE A 189 -0.47 30.52 5.18
CA ILE A 189 -0.91 31.70 5.92
C ILE A 189 -1.67 32.66 5.01
N ASN A 190 -2.58 33.44 5.60
CA ASN A 190 -3.32 34.48 4.89
C ASN A 190 -2.44 35.73 4.66
N GLU A 191 -2.87 36.62 3.77
CA GLU A 191 -2.17 37.86 3.42
C GLU A 191 -1.92 38.75 4.65
N ASN A 192 -2.96 39.07 5.43
CA ASN A 192 -2.83 39.84 6.68
C ASN A 192 -1.84 39.19 7.67
N SER A 193 -1.80 37.85 7.74
CA SER A 193 -0.86 37.15 8.61
C SER A 193 0.57 37.26 8.08
N ALA A 194 0.77 37.26 6.76
CA ALA A 194 2.09 37.42 6.14
C ALA A 194 2.69 38.80 6.43
N GLU A 195 1.90 39.87 6.31
CA GLU A 195 2.33 41.23 6.68
C GLU A 195 2.64 41.35 8.18
N ASN A 196 1.83 40.72 9.02
CA ASN A 196 2.06 40.72 10.46
C ASN A 196 3.37 39.99 10.84
N ILE A 197 3.69 38.89 10.15
CA ILE A 197 4.91 38.11 10.38
C ILE A 197 6.15 38.85 9.88
N SER A 198 6.08 39.52 8.73
CA SER A 198 7.22 40.28 8.18
C SER A 198 7.63 41.44 9.10
N ASN A 199 6.66 42.03 9.81
CA ASN A 199 6.88 43.16 10.72
C ASN A 199 7.31 42.75 12.14
N SER A 200 7.14 41.49 12.56
CA SER A 200 7.38 41.06 13.94
C SER A 200 8.12 39.72 14.03
N VAL A 201 9.33 39.76 14.62
CA VAL A 201 10.16 38.58 14.92
C VAL A 201 9.42 37.57 15.82
N ILE A 202 8.66 38.05 16.82
CA ILE A 202 7.98 37.18 17.79
C ILE A 202 6.91 36.33 17.09
N LYS A 203 6.03 36.97 16.31
CA LYS A 203 5.03 36.29 15.47
C LYS A 203 5.68 35.26 14.54
N PHE A 204 6.83 35.57 13.94
CA PHE A 204 7.56 34.60 13.13
C PHE A 204 8.03 33.38 13.92
N ILE A 205 8.60 33.57 15.11
CA ILE A 205 9.05 32.48 15.98
C ILE A 205 7.87 31.58 16.38
N LEU A 206 6.70 32.14 16.65
CA LEU A 206 5.48 31.37 16.95
C LEU A 206 5.03 30.50 15.77
N HIS A 207 5.21 30.96 14.53
CA HIS A 207 4.88 30.19 13.32
C HIS A 207 5.95 29.15 12.95
N LEU A 208 7.19 29.29 13.45
CA LEU A 208 8.31 28.46 13.06
C LEU A 208 8.12 26.95 13.40
N PRO A 209 7.66 26.55 14.60
CA PRO A 209 7.38 25.14 14.91
C PRO A 209 6.33 24.53 13.98
N PHE A 210 5.29 25.29 13.64
CA PHE A 210 4.21 24.84 12.76
C PHE A 210 4.66 24.72 11.30
N SER A 211 5.76 25.38 10.91
CA SER A 211 6.30 25.28 9.56
C SER A 211 6.85 23.89 9.21
N LEU A 212 7.14 23.06 10.21
CA LEU A 212 7.52 21.65 10.06
C LEU A 212 6.33 20.76 9.67
N LEU A 213 5.10 21.21 9.96
CA LEU A 213 3.90 20.47 9.64
C LEU A 213 3.55 20.61 8.14
N PRO A 214 2.82 19.62 7.57
CA PRO A 214 2.20 19.76 6.26
C PRO A 214 1.37 21.04 6.15
N VAL A 215 1.27 21.59 4.93
CA VAL A 215 0.60 22.87 4.64
C VAL A 215 -0.80 22.94 5.26
N GLY A 216 -1.59 21.87 5.13
CA GLY A 216 -2.94 21.81 5.67
C GLY A 216 -3.01 21.89 7.20
N LEU A 217 -2.07 21.24 7.91
CA LEU A 217 -2.02 21.27 9.38
C LEU A 217 -1.48 22.61 9.88
N HIS A 218 -0.47 23.17 9.22
CA HIS A 218 0.01 24.51 9.54
C HIS A 218 -1.14 25.52 9.40
N LYS A 219 -1.90 25.47 8.30
CA LYS A 219 -3.07 26.33 8.08
C LYS A 219 -4.18 26.07 9.13
N PHE A 220 -4.39 24.81 9.51
CA PHE A 220 -5.39 24.43 10.52
C PHE A 220 -5.12 25.04 11.89
N PHE A 221 -3.86 25.08 12.35
CA PHE A 221 -3.54 25.65 13.66
C PHE A 221 -3.38 27.18 13.63
N THR A 222 -3.14 27.77 12.47
CA THR A 222 -2.83 29.21 12.36
C THR A 222 -3.98 30.06 11.87
N ASN A 223 -4.92 29.48 11.11
CA ASN A 223 -6.10 30.18 10.61
C ASN A 223 -7.38 29.65 11.28
N LYS A 224 -8.03 30.52 12.06
CA LYS A 224 -9.25 30.23 12.81
C LYS A 224 -10.46 29.93 11.93
N GLU A 225 -10.61 30.61 10.79
CA GLU A 225 -11.71 30.36 9.85
C GLU A 225 -11.56 28.99 9.21
N TYR A 226 -10.35 28.70 8.73
CA TYR A 226 -10.04 27.39 8.14
C TYR A 226 -10.19 26.24 9.17
N PHE A 227 -9.80 26.46 10.42
CA PHE A 227 -10.04 25.51 11.51
C PHE A 227 -11.54 25.19 11.68
N LYS A 228 -12.38 26.23 11.76
CA LYS A 228 -13.84 26.07 11.91
C LYS A 228 -14.45 25.36 10.71
N ASP A 229 -14.09 25.76 9.50
CA ASP A 229 -14.61 25.15 8.26
C ASP A 229 -14.23 23.67 8.17
N ARG A 230 -12.99 23.32 8.54
CA ARG A 230 -12.53 21.92 8.54
C ARG A 230 -13.21 21.09 9.62
N LEU A 231 -13.43 21.63 10.81
CA LEU A 231 -14.22 20.94 11.84
C LEU A 231 -15.67 20.73 11.39
N PHE A 232 -16.29 21.75 10.80
CA PHE A 232 -17.63 21.65 10.25
C PHE A 232 -17.69 20.58 9.14
N PHE A 233 -16.71 20.57 8.23
CA PHE A 233 -16.59 19.58 7.17
C PHE A 233 -16.45 18.16 7.73
N ILE A 234 -15.65 17.95 8.78
CA ILE A 234 -15.39 16.62 9.35
C ILE A 234 -16.59 16.11 10.18
N PHE A 235 -17.19 16.97 11.00
CA PHE A 235 -18.20 16.54 11.98
C PHE A 235 -19.64 16.79 11.56
N VAL A 236 -19.92 17.92 10.90
CA VAL A 236 -21.30 18.32 10.60
C VAL A 236 -21.73 17.89 9.20
N ARG A 237 -20.83 17.95 8.22
CA ARG A 237 -21.14 17.58 6.82
C ARG A 237 -21.60 16.13 6.66
N PRO A 238 -20.99 15.10 7.29
CA PRO A 238 -21.46 13.72 7.14
C PRO A 238 -22.87 13.51 7.69
N ILE A 239 -23.21 14.19 8.80
CA ILE A 239 -24.53 14.14 9.41
C ILE A 239 -25.55 14.81 8.48
N LYS A 240 -25.26 16.02 7.99
CA LYS A 240 -26.15 16.70 7.03
C LYS A 240 -26.31 15.92 5.73
N LEU A 241 -25.24 15.33 5.19
CA LEU A 241 -25.28 14.46 4.01
C LEU A 241 -26.17 13.22 4.24
N TYR A 242 -26.27 12.70 5.46
CA TYR A 242 -27.18 11.58 5.74
C TYR A 242 -28.67 12.01 5.64
N PHE A 243 -29.02 13.19 6.14
CA PHE A 243 -30.40 13.67 6.22
C PHE A 243 -30.88 14.42 4.98
N ASP A 244 -30.03 15.19 4.29
CA ASP A 244 -30.43 16.05 3.17
C ASP A 244 -30.10 15.41 1.80
N ALA A 245 -31.12 15.22 0.96
CA ALA A 245 -30.96 14.69 -0.39
C ALA A 245 -30.37 15.67 -1.39
N LYS A 246 -30.75 16.96 -1.31
CA LYS A 246 -30.24 17.98 -2.23
C LYS A 246 -28.76 18.21 -1.98
N MET A 247 -28.37 18.27 -0.71
CA MET A 247 -26.96 18.41 -0.32
C MET A 247 -26.07 17.25 -0.81
N ARG A 248 -26.60 16.02 -0.89
CA ARG A 248 -25.87 14.87 -1.46
C ARG A 248 -25.67 14.98 -2.95
N GLU A 249 -26.68 15.46 -3.68
CA GLU A 249 -26.60 15.68 -5.12
C GLU A 249 -25.58 16.77 -5.42
N GLU A 250 -25.68 17.91 -4.73
CA GLU A 250 -24.74 19.03 -4.85
C GLU A 250 -23.32 18.59 -4.52
N TRP A 251 -23.12 17.82 -3.44
CA TRP A 251 -21.81 17.30 -3.09
C TRP A 251 -21.22 16.39 -4.19
N LEU A 252 -22.02 15.51 -4.77
CA LEU A 252 -21.52 14.68 -5.88
C LEU A 252 -21.25 15.51 -7.14
N LEU A 253 -22.05 16.53 -7.42
CA LEU A 253 -21.81 17.46 -8.52
C LEU A 253 -20.51 18.26 -8.33
N GLU A 254 -20.24 18.76 -7.13
CA GLU A 254 -18.97 19.40 -6.76
C GLU A 254 -17.79 18.44 -6.97
N MET A 255 -17.93 17.19 -6.53
CA MET A 255 -16.91 16.17 -6.74
C MET A 255 -16.67 15.91 -8.23
N LEU A 256 -17.72 15.83 -9.05
CA LEU A 256 -17.59 15.64 -10.50
C LEU A 256 -16.87 16.81 -11.16
N GLU A 257 -17.19 18.05 -10.77
CA GLU A 257 -16.50 19.25 -11.26
C GLU A 257 -15.02 19.27 -10.85
N GLU A 258 -14.71 18.92 -9.60
CA GLU A 258 -13.33 18.79 -9.15
C GLU A 258 -12.60 17.66 -9.89
N GLY A 259 -13.27 16.54 -10.12
CA GLY A 259 -12.78 15.41 -10.90
C GLY A 259 -12.44 15.79 -12.34
N LYS A 260 -13.29 16.59 -12.99
CA LYS A 260 -13.03 17.15 -14.32
C LYS A 260 -11.82 18.08 -14.32
N LYS A 261 -11.74 19.02 -13.37
CA LYS A 261 -10.58 19.92 -13.21
C LYS A 261 -9.28 19.16 -12.99
N LYS A 262 -9.34 18.02 -12.30
CA LYS A 262 -8.19 17.13 -12.05
C LYS A 262 -7.93 16.11 -13.18
N HIS A 263 -8.65 16.19 -14.30
CA HIS A 263 -8.58 15.23 -15.42
C HIS A 263 -8.77 13.76 -15.00
N MET A 264 -9.53 13.50 -13.94
CA MET A 264 -9.82 12.15 -13.43
C MET A 264 -11.03 11.50 -14.11
N LEU A 265 -11.78 12.28 -14.89
CA LEU A 265 -13.06 11.92 -15.47
C LEU A 265 -13.16 12.48 -16.90
N SER A 266 -13.58 11.64 -17.85
CA SER A 266 -13.91 12.12 -19.20
C SER A 266 -15.25 12.85 -19.20
N GLU A 267 -15.48 13.71 -20.19
CA GLU A 267 -16.73 14.45 -20.32
C GLU A 267 -17.93 13.50 -20.47
N ASP A 268 -17.77 12.40 -21.22
CA ASP A 268 -18.79 11.37 -21.42
C ASP A 268 -19.15 10.62 -20.12
N ASP A 269 -18.13 10.24 -19.33
CA ASP A 269 -18.35 9.58 -18.04
C ASP A 269 -19.04 10.55 -17.06
N ALA A 270 -18.73 11.85 -17.12
CA ALA A 270 -19.36 12.86 -16.29
C ALA A 270 -20.84 13.08 -16.62
N GLN A 271 -21.18 13.14 -17.91
CA GLN A 271 -22.58 13.26 -18.37
C GLN A 271 -23.38 12.01 -17.98
N THR A 272 -22.77 10.83 -18.11
CA THR A 272 -23.39 9.57 -17.68
C THR A 272 -23.73 9.59 -16.20
N ILE A 273 -22.79 10.00 -15.33
CA ILE A 273 -23.04 10.09 -13.88
C ILE A 273 -24.11 11.14 -13.56
N ARG A 274 -24.10 12.29 -14.26
CA ARG A 274 -25.14 13.34 -14.10
C ARG A 274 -26.54 12.85 -14.46
N SER A 275 -26.67 12.06 -15.52
CA SER A 275 -27.98 11.53 -15.92
C SER A 275 -28.56 10.55 -14.89
N GLN A 276 -27.71 9.85 -14.14
CA GLN A 276 -28.09 8.82 -13.18
C GLN A 276 -28.24 9.34 -11.75
N LEU A 277 -27.85 10.59 -11.47
CA LEU A 277 -27.73 11.18 -10.13
C LEU A 277 -29.04 11.15 -9.32
N LYS A 278 -30.18 11.26 -10.00
CA LYS A 278 -31.53 11.21 -9.39
C LYS A 278 -32.01 9.78 -9.13
N GLU A 279 -31.27 8.76 -9.53
CA GLU A 279 -31.67 7.39 -9.29
C GLU A 279 -31.66 7.05 -7.78
N PRO A 280 -32.72 6.41 -7.26
CA PRO A 280 -32.85 6.11 -5.83
C PRO A 280 -31.67 5.31 -5.27
N PHE A 281 -31.03 4.48 -6.10
CA PHE A 281 -29.90 3.65 -5.67
C PHE A 281 -28.63 4.47 -5.39
N ILE A 282 -28.37 5.55 -6.14
CA ILE A 282 -27.22 6.43 -5.89
C ILE A 282 -27.40 7.18 -4.57
N GLN A 283 -28.62 7.66 -4.30
CA GLN A 283 -28.95 8.28 -3.01
C GLN A 283 -28.75 7.32 -1.83
N LYS A 284 -29.13 6.05 -1.99
CA LYS A 284 -28.89 5.00 -0.98
C LYS A 284 -27.39 4.76 -0.78
N TYR A 285 -26.62 4.68 -1.85
CA TYR A 285 -25.17 4.52 -1.79
C TYR A 285 -24.50 5.66 -1.02
N LEU A 286 -24.84 6.92 -1.33
CA LEU A 286 -24.27 8.08 -0.66
C LEU A 286 -24.63 8.12 0.84
N LYS A 287 -25.86 7.72 1.21
CA LYS A 287 -26.25 7.57 2.63
C LYS A 287 -25.44 6.48 3.32
N SER A 288 -25.33 5.30 2.72
CA SER A 288 -24.56 4.19 3.29
C SER A 288 -23.10 4.55 3.44
N LEU A 289 -22.51 5.21 2.44
CA LEU A 289 -21.15 5.73 2.51
C LEU A 289 -20.95 6.68 3.71
N ALA A 290 -21.85 7.65 3.92
CA ALA A 290 -21.77 8.55 5.06
C ALA A 290 -21.76 7.78 6.39
N VAL A 291 -22.67 6.80 6.55
CA VAL A 291 -22.69 5.93 7.74
C VAL A 291 -21.37 5.18 7.89
N HIS A 292 -20.81 4.64 6.80
CA HIS A 292 -19.56 3.89 6.84
C HIS A 292 -18.37 4.76 7.29
N VAL A 293 -18.30 6.01 6.80
CA VAL A 293 -17.29 6.97 7.25
C VAL A 293 -17.46 7.28 8.75
N CYS A 294 -18.70 7.46 9.22
CA CYS A 294 -18.98 7.65 10.65
C CYS A 294 -18.62 6.43 11.51
N THR A 295 -18.61 5.20 10.96
CA THR A 295 -18.19 4.00 11.70
C THR A 295 -16.67 3.81 11.79
N LEU A 296 -15.86 4.51 10.99
CA LEU A 296 -14.40 4.40 11.02
C LEU A 296 -13.76 4.66 12.40
N PRO A 297 -14.12 5.74 13.13
CA PRO A 297 -13.54 6.02 14.44
C PRO A 297 -14.07 5.11 15.55
N VAL A 298 -15.21 4.42 15.36
CA VAL A 298 -15.89 3.64 16.41
C VAL A 298 -14.97 2.60 17.04
N THR A 299 -14.21 1.87 16.21
CA THR A 299 -13.25 0.87 16.72
C THR A 299 -12.16 1.50 17.59
N GLN A 300 -11.68 2.71 17.25
CA GLN A 300 -10.64 3.39 18.03
C GLN A 300 -11.20 3.95 19.34
N VAL A 301 -12.41 4.51 19.31
CA VAL A 301 -13.08 5.00 20.52
C VAL A 301 -13.34 3.85 21.48
N VAL A 302 -13.87 2.73 20.99
CA VAL A 302 -14.16 1.55 21.82
C VAL A 302 -12.88 0.91 22.35
N SER A 303 -11.82 0.76 21.54
CA SER A 303 -10.56 0.16 22.00
C SER A 303 -9.88 1.01 23.07
N VAL A 304 -9.84 2.34 22.90
CA VAL A 304 -9.29 3.27 23.89
C VAL A 304 -10.13 3.28 25.15
N LEU A 305 -11.46 3.31 25.02
CA LEU A 305 -12.36 3.29 26.19
C LEU A 305 -12.20 2.01 27.00
N ILE A 306 -12.15 0.84 26.35
CA ILE A 306 -11.93 -0.45 27.03
C ILE A 306 -10.55 -0.48 27.68
N ALA A 307 -9.51 0.02 27.00
CA ALA A 307 -8.16 0.09 27.56
C ALA A 307 -8.11 1.00 28.79
N LEU A 308 -8.78 2.15 28.76
CA LEU A 308 -8.87 3.07 29.89
C LEU A 308 -9.67 2.46 31.05
N ILE A 309 -10.83 1.86 30.77
CA ILE A 309 -11.63 1.16 31.78
C ILE A 309 -10.76 0.09 32.45
N TYR A 310 -10.05 -0.73 31.67
CA TYR A 310 -9.18 -1.77 32.20
C TYR A 310 -8.09 -1.21 33.13
N VAL A 311 -7.44 -0.11 32.74
CA VAL A 311 -6.41 0.55 33.56
C VAL A 311 -7.01 1.14 34.84
N PHE A 312 -8.22 1.69 34.78
CA PHE A 312 -8.88 2.29 35.94
C PHE A 312 -9.52 1.28 36.89
N THR A 313 -10.00 0.14 36.40
CA THR A 313 -10.66 -0.90 37.21
C THR A 313 -9.68 -1.87 37.88
N HIS A 314 -8.38 -1.79 37.58
CA HIS A 314 -7.35 -2.64 38.20
C HIS A 314 -6.26 -1.81 38.91
N PRO A 315 -6.61 -1.03 39.95
CA PRO A 315 -5.64 -0.23 40.69
C PRO A 315 -4.61 -1.07 41.47
N GLU A 316 -4.91 -2.34 41.74
CA GLU A 316 -4.03 -3.30 42.41
C GLU A 316 -2.76 -3.69 41.61
N MET A 317 -2.69 -3.41 40.31
CA MET A 317 -1.50 -3.70 39.49
C MET A 317 -0.52 -2.51 39.42
N PRO A 318 0.80 -2.77 39.33
CA PRO A 318 1.78 -1.73 39.03
C PRO A 318 1.40 -0.97 37.75
N ARG A 319 1.39 0.37 37.80
CA ARG A 319 0.89 1.22 36.69
C ARG A 319 1.57 0.91 35.35
N ALA A 320 2.86 0.58 35.35
CA ALA A 320 3.58 0.21 34.14
C ALA A 320 2.99 -1.05 33.47
N GLN A 321 2.58 -2.04 34.26
CA GLN A 321 1.98 -3.28 33.76
C GLN A 321 0.54 -3.06 33.29
N ALA A 322 -0.26 -2.29 34.02
CA ALA A 322 -1.63 -1.94 33.63
C ALA A 322 -1.67 -1.17 32.29
N TRP A 323 -0.79 -0.16 32.13
CA TRP A 323 -0.64 0.56 30.85
C TRP A 323 -0.11 -0.34 29.73
N GLY A 324 0.82 -1.26 30.05
CA GLY A 324 1.31 -2.25 29.08
C GLY A 324 0.19 -3.14 28.54
N ILE A 325 -0.71 -3.62 29.41
CA ILE A 325 -1.87 -4.41 29.00
C ILE A 325 -2.88 -3.52 28.25
N GLY A 326 -3.09 -2.27 28.67
CA GLY A 326 -3.94 -1.31 27.94
C GLY A 326 -3.47 -1.07 26.50
N VAL A 327 -2.16 -0.91 26.30
CA VAL A 327 -1.55 -0.84 24.95
C VAL A 327 -1.74 -2.17 24.19
N GLY A 328 -1.60 -3.31 24.89
CA GLY A 328 -1.86 -4.64 24.34
C GLY A 328 -3.31 -4.81 23.84
N ILE A 329 -4.29 -4.30 24.59
CA ILE A 329 -5.71 -4.29 24.19
C ILE A 329 -5.89 -3.48 22.90
N ILE A 330 -5.32 -2.27 22.83
CA ILE A 330 -5.38 -1.43 21.62
C ILE A 330 -4.77 -2.16 20.42
N ALA A 331 -3.60 -2.79 20.59
CA ALA A 331 -2.92 -3.55 19.55
C ALA A 331 -3.74 -4.77 19.09
N LEU A 332 -4.37 -5.49 20.01
CA LEU A 332 -5.24 -6.63 19.72
C LEU A 332 -6.45 -6.21 18.89
N PHE A 333 -7.14 -5.12 19.25
CA PHE A 333 -8.20 -4.55 18.42
C PHE A 333 -7.69 -4.05 17.05
N GLN A 334 -6.38 -3.82 16.88
CA GLN A 334 -5.83 -3.52 15.57
C GLN A 334 -5.77 -4.72 14.64
N ILE A 335 -5.51 -5.92 15.16
CA ILE A 335 -5.24 -7.15 14.40
C ILE A 335 -6.51 -7.97 14.13
N ILE A 336 -7.53 -7.90 14.99
CA ILE A 336 -8.74 -8.71 14.83
C ILE A 336 -9.50 -8.30 13.54
N PRO A 337 -9.88 -9.27 12.69
CA PRO A 337 -10.56 -9.01 11.41
C PRO A 337 -11.98 -8.47 11.57
N ILE A 338 -12.63 -8.74 12.71
CA ILE A 338 -13.95 -8.24 13.08
C ILE A 338 -13.77 -7.27 14.25
N SER A 339 -14.26 -6.05 14.10
CA SER A 339 -14.11 -4.97 15.08
C SER A 339 -15.46 -4.34 15.43
N PRO A 340 -15.57 -3.60 16.53
CA PRO A 340 -16.80 -2.91 16.91
C PRO A 340 -17.38 -2.06 15.77
N GLY A 341 -16.55 -1.28 15.06
CA GLY A 341 -16.99 -0.50 13.91
C GLY A 341 -17.45 -1.36 12.73
N SER A 342 -16.82 -2.51 12.47
CA SER A 342 -17.25 -3.40 11.40
C SER A 342 -18.51 -4.20 11.74
N LEU A 343 -18.77 -4.46 13.03
CA LEU A 343 -20.04 -5.00 13.51
C LEU A 343 -21.18 -4.01 13.31
N VAL A 344 -21.01 -2.75 13.76
CA VAL A 344 -22.03 -1.69 13.57
C VAL A 344 -22.36 -1.51 12.09
N ARG A 345 -21.32 -1.48 11.25
CA ARG A 345 -21.48 -1.39 9.79
C ARG A 345 -22.19 -2.63 9.21
N GLY A 346 -21.76 -3.84 9.54
CA GLY A 346 -22.36 -5.08 9.05
C GLY A 346 -23.83 -5.22 9.45
N LEU A 347 -24.16 -4.87 10.71
CA LEU A 347 -25.53 -4.82 11.21
C LEU A 347 -26.38 -3.76 10.49
N TYR A 348 -25.81 -2.59 10.18
CA TYR A 348 -26.49 -1.58 9.38
C TYR A 348 -26.83 -2.09 7.97
N VAL A 349 -25.90 -2.79 7.31
CA VAL A 349 -26.18 -3.41 5.99
C VAL A 349 -27.25 -4.48 6.12
N LEU A 350 -27.16 -5.34 7.13
CA LEU A 350 -28.16 -6.37 7.39
C LEU A 350 -29.56 -5.76 7.60
N TYR A 351 -29.64 -4.67 8.37
CA TYR A 351 -30.87 -3.90 8.55
C TYR A 351 -31.42 -3.37 7.22
N LEU A 352 -30.57 -2.83 6.34
CA LEU A 352 -31.01 -2.39 5.00
C LEU A 352 -31.56 -3.55 4.17
N VAL A 353 -30.90 -4.72 4.20
CA VAL A 353 -31.38 -5.91 3.47
C VAL A 353 -32.75 -6.36 3.97
N ILE A 354 -32.94 -6.40 5.29
CA ILE A 354 -34.20 -6.81 5.90
C ILE A 354 -35.31 -5.80 5.59
N LYS A 355 -35.01 -4.51 5.76
CA LYS A 355 -35.98 -3.42 5.53
C LYS A 355 -36.41 -3.33 4.07
N GLU A 356 -35.48 -3.48 3.14
CA GLU A 356 -35.75 -3.33 1.71
C GLU A 356 -36.17 -4.63 1.02
N ARG A 357 -36.06 -5.77 1.71
CA ARG A 357 -36.36 -7.12 1.18
C ARG A 357 -35.61 -7.43 -0.12
N ASP A 358 -34.40 -6.90 -0.28
CA ASP A 358 -33.59 -7.03 -1.49
C ASP A 358 -32.21 -7.65 -1.20
N PHE A 359 -32.12 -8.97 -1.18
CA PHE A 359 -30.84 -9.65 -0.94
C PHE A 359 -29.88 -9.53 -2.13
N LYS A 360 -30.42 -9.50 -3.36
CA LYS A 360 -29.62 -9.56 -4.60
C LYS A 360 -28.74 -8.33 -4.73
N ASN A 361 -29.28 -7.15 -4.39
CA ASN A 361 -28.55 -5.90 -4.46
C ASN A 361 -27.71 -5.60 -3.22
N TYR A 362 -27.61 -6.49 -2.21
CA TYR A 362 -26.75 -6.28 -1.04
C TYR A 362 -25.86 -7.49 -0.69
N ASN A 363 -25.91 -8.57 -1.48
CA ASN A 363 -25.23 -9.83 -1.19
C ASN A 363 -23.73 -9.63 -0.86
N ILE A 364 -23.00 -8.89 -1.70
CA ILE A 364 -21.59 -8.60 -1.46
C ILE A 364 -21.39 -7.74 -0.19
N ALA A 365 -22.25 -6.74 0.01
CA ALA A 365 -22.17 -5.84 1.16
C ALA A 365 -22.44 -6.53 2.50
N VAL A 366 -23.38 -7.48 2.55
CA VAL A 366 -23.72 -8.23 3.77
C VAL A 366 -22.54 -9.05 4.26
N PHE A 367 -21.82 -9.73 3.36
CA PHE A 367 -20.69 -10.56 3.75
C PHE A 367 -19.43 -9.74 4.04
N LEU A 368 -19.12 -8.74 3.21
CA LEU A 368 -17.91 -7.93 3.39
C LEU A 368 -18.04 -6.89 4.52
N GLY A 369 -19.26 -6.45 4.86
CA GLY A 369 -19.51 -5.41 5.86
C GLY A 369 -18.92 -5.72 7.24
N PHE A 370 -18.87 -6.99 7.64
CA PHE A 370 -18.32 -7.43 8.92
C PHE A 370 -16.79 -7.41 9.01
N PHE A 371 -16.07 -7.33 7.88
CA PHE A 371 -14.62 -7.34 7.85
C PHE A 371 -14.02 -5.94 7.99
N LYS A 372 -13.25 -5.69 9.06
CA LYS A 372 -12.62 -4.40 9.39
C LYS A 372 -11.90 -3.76 8.20
N TYR A 373 -11.01 -4.49 7.53
CA TYR A 373 -10.10 -3.94 6.52
C TYR A 373 -10.68 -3.79 5.11
N VAL A 374 -11.75 -4.49 4.78
CA VAL A 374 -12.30 -4.51 3.41
C VAL A 374 -13.76 -4.05 3.36
N GLY A 375 -14.47 -4.08 4.49
CA GLY A 375 -15.90 -3.80 4.50
C GLY A 375 -16.30 -2.35 4.18
N TYR A 376 -15.38 -1.37 4.22
CA TYR A 376 -15.67 -0.01 3.74
C TYR A 376 -15.74 0.05 2.20
N LEU A 377 -15.08 -0.90 1.52
CA LEU A 377 -15.12 -1.03 0.06
C LEU A 377 -16.31 -1.88 -0.41
N ALA A 378 -17.09 -2.45 0.50
CA ALA A 378 -18.17 -3.36 0.16
C ALA A 378 -19.23 -2.69 -0.75
N PHE A 379 -19.65 -1.47 -0.41
CA PHE A 379 -20.55 -0.67 -1.24
C PHE A 379 -19.93 -0.21 -2.58
N PRO A 380 -18.70 0.35 -2.60
CA PRO A 380 -18.00 0.66 -3.85
C PRO A 380 -17.84 -0.54 -4.79
N ILE A 381 -17.41 -1.69 -4.28
CA ILE A 381 -17.27 -2.93 -5.04
C ILE A 381 -18.62 -3.33 -5.61
N GLN A 382 -19.69 -3.25 -4.83
CA GLN A 382 -21.03 -3.54 -5.31
C GLN A 382 -21.51 -2.54 -6.38
N MET A 383 -21.15 -1.27 -6.26
CA MET A 383 -21.48 -0.23 -7.26
C MET A 383 -20.81 -0.47 -8.61
N THR A 384 -19.63 -1.10 -8.65
CA THR A 384 -18.95 -1.41 -9.93
C THR A 384 -19.82 -2.23 -10.87
N TYR A 385 -20.79 -3.01 -10.35
CA TYR A 385 -21.69 -3.83 -11.15
C TYR A 385 -22.84 -3.05 -11.79
N ARG A 386 -23.32 -1.97 -11.16
CA ARG A 386 -24.51 -1.22 -11.59
C ARG A 386 -24.18 0.16 -12.16
N TYR A 387 -23.18 0.84 -11.61
CA TYR A 387 -22.74 2.17 -12.01
C TYR A 387 -21.21 2.19 -12.21
N PRO A 388 -20.69 1.58 -13.29
CA PRO A 388 -19.25 1.42 -13.49
C PRO A 388 -18.52 2.75 -13.68
N ALA A 389 -19.15 3.78 -14.23
CA ALA A 389 -18.55 5.12 -14.38
C ALA A 389 -18.39 5.81 -13.00
N LEU A 390 -19.46 5.85 -12.21
CA LEU A 390 -19.42 6.40 -10.85
C LEU A 390 -18.44 5.64 -9.95
N ALA A 391 -18.44 4.30 -10.00
CA ALA A 391 -17.54 3.51 -9.18
C ALA A 391 -16.06 3.74 -9.56
N ARG A 392 -15.73 3.86 -10.85
CA ARG A 392 -14.38 4.21 -11.31
C ARG A 392 -13.96 5.61 -10.83
N PHE A 393 -14.87 6.57 -10.92
CA PHE A 393 -14.62 7.94 -10.45
C PHE A 393 -14.37 7.98 -8.94
N MET A 394 -15.26 7.39 -8.14
CA MET A 394 -15.15 7.36 -6.67
C MET A 394 -13.91 6.59 -6.21
N ALA A 395 -13.58 5.50 -6.90
CA ALA A 395 -12.36 4.74 -6.69
C ALA A 395 -11.11 5.59 -6.86
N GLY A 396 -11.02 6.33 -7.96
CA GLY A 396 -9.88 7.21 -8.22
C GLY A 396 -9.84 8.39 -7.27
N HIS A 397 -10.98 9.04 -7.05
CA HIS A 397 -11.07 10.17 -6.14
C HIS A 397 -10.63 9.78 -4.72
N TRP A 398 -11.09 8.65 -4.17
CA TRP A 398 -10.65 8.20 -2.85
C TRP A 398 -9.26 7.58 -2.82
N ALA A 399 -8.81 6.88 -3.87
CA ALA A 399 -7.45 6.40 -3.92
C ALA A 399 -6.47 7.59 -3.85
N THR A 400 -6.74 8.66 -4.60
CA THR A 400 -5.94 9.88 -4.58
C THR A 400 -6.05 10.62 -3.24
N GLU A 401 -7.26 10.80 -2.68
CA GLU A 401 -7.45 11.48 -1.39
C GLU A 401 -6.93 10.69 -0.18
N ALA A 402 -7.09 9.35 -0.14
CA ALA A 402 -6.58 8.51 0.94
C ALA A 402 -5.05 8.40 0.93
N VAL A 403 -4.43 8.44 -0.25
CA VAL A 403 -2.97 8.50 -0.38
C VAL A 403 -2.41 9.84 0.07
N HIS A 404 -3.21 10.90 0.13
CA HIS A 404 -2.83 12.17 0.76
C HIS A 404 -2.86 12.15 2.30
N ILE A 405 -3.49 11.16 2.94
CA ILE A 405 -3.56 11.05 4.43
C ILE A 405 -2.32 10.36 5.00
N ILE A 406 -1.76 9.38 4.29
CA ILE A 406 -0.50 8.75 4.66
C ILE A 406 0.61 9.64 4.07
N PRO A 407 1.55 10.18 4.87
CA PRO A 407 2.63 11.01 4.36
C PRO A 407 3.66 10.12 3.62
N VAL A 408 3.26 9.58 2.48
CA VAL A 408 4.19 9.04 1.51
C VAL A 408 4.72 10.25 0.75
N PHE A 409 6.00 10.56 0.94
CA PHE A 409 6.66 11.63 0.20
C PHE A 409 6.58 11.32 -1.30
N GLY A 410 5.68 12.01 -2.01
CA GLY A 410 5.49 11.88 -3.45
C GLY A 410 4.09 12.33 -3.87
N GLU A 411 4.00 13.17 -4.89
CA GLU A 411 2.75 13.69 -5.44
C GLU A 411 1.82 12.60 -6.00
N ARG A 412 0.63 13.00 -6.46
CA ARG A 412 -0.48 12.16 -7.00
C ARG A 412 0.02 11.00 -7.86
N GLY A 413 -0.54 9.79 -7.66
CA GLY A 413 -0.26 8.61 -8.49
C GLY A 413 0.75 7.62 -7.90
N ALA A 414 0.91 7.53 -6.58
CA ALA A 414 1.91 6.64 -5.95
C ALA A 414 1.79 5.15 -6.37
N LEU A 415 2.88 4.37 -6.26
CA LEU A 415 2.85 2.89 -6.37
C LEU A 415 1.77 2.25 -5.49
N LEU A 416 1.43 2.92 -4.37
CA LEU A 416 0.33 2.53 -3.50
C LEU A 416 -1.03 2.73 -4.17
N GLU A 417 -1.28 3.84 -4.87
CA GLU A 417 -2.50 4.02 -5.68
C GLU A 417 -2.60 2.91 -6.72
N HIS A 418 -1.52 2.65 -7.46
CA HIS A 418 -1.47 1.58 -8.47
C HIS A 418 -1.75 0.20 -7.84
N TRP A 419 -1.16 -0.09 -6.67
CA TRP A 419 -1.38 -1.34 -5.96
C TRP A 419 -2.83 -1.48 -5.47
N VAL A 420 -3.40 -0.44 -4.87
CA VAL A 420 -4.81 -0.38 -4.43
C VAL A 420 -5.73 -0.58 -5.64
N PHE A 421 -5.49 0.14 -6.75
CA PHE A 421 -6.24 -0.03 -7.99
C PHE A 421 -6.15 -1.46 -8.53
N ARG A 422 -4.95 -2.06 -8.51
CA ARG A 422 -4.77 -3.45 -8.95
C ARG A 422 -5.48 -4.43 -8.05
N LEU A 423 -5.35 -4.30 -6.73
CA LEU A 423 -5.94 -5.22 -5.76
C LEU A 423 -7.46 -5.20 -5.80
N PHE A 424 -8.08 -4.01 -5.84
CA PHE A 424 -9.53 -3.88 -5.69
C PHE A 424 -10.31 -3.86 -7.00
N TYR A 425 -9.69 -3.46 -8.11
CA TYR A 425 -10.41 -3.34 -9.40
C TYR A 425 -9.86 -4.32 -10.44
N ASN A 426 -8.56 -4.31 -10.74
CA ASN A 426 -8.03 -5.16 -11.82
C ASN A 426 -7.98 -6.65 -11.44
N TRP A 427 -7.62 -7.00 -10.21
CA TRP A 427 -7.52 -8.41 -9.79
C TRP A 427 -8.88 -9.11 -9.77
N PRO A 428 -9.96 -8.53 -9.22
CA PRO A 428 -11.29 -9.14 -9.30
C PRO A 428 -11.77 -9.30 -10.75
N LEU A 429 -11.53 -8.32 -11.61
CA LEU A 429 -11.90 -8.39 -13.03
C LEU A 429 -11.12 -9.46 -13.80
N THR A 430 -9.81 -9.56 -13.58
CA THR A 430 -8.95 -10.57 -14.21
C THR A 430 -9.27 -11.97 -13.71
N THR A 431 -9.43 -12.18 -12.40
CA THR A 431 -9.85 -13.45 -11.83
C THR A 431 -11.22 -13.87 -12.36
N ARG A 432 -12.20 -12.95 -12.43
CA ARG A 432 -13.53 -13.24 -12.99
C ARG A 432 -13.47 -13.67 -14.45
N ARG A 433 -12.75 -12.90 -15.28
CA ARG A 433 -12.56 -13.25 -16.70
C ARG A 433 -11.94 -14.64 -16.83
N ARG A 434 -10.89 -14.91 -16.06
CA ARG A 434 -10.18 -16.18 -16.07
C ARG A 434 -11.07 -17.34 -15.63
N MET A 435 -11.83 -17.16 -14.56
CA MET A 435 -12.79 -18.17 -14.08
C MET A 435 -13.87 -18.47 -15.13
N LYS A 436 -14.30 -17.46 -15.90
CA LYS A 436 -15.25 -17.65 -17.01
C LYS A 436 -14.62 -18.46 -18.15
N GLU A 437 -13.42 -18.10 -18.59
CA GLU A 437 -12.67 -18.83 -19.62
C GLU A 437 -12.40 -20.29 -19.22
N ILE A 438 -12.00 -20.53 -17.97
CA ILE A 438 -11.80 -21.88 -17.41
C ILE A 438 -13.12 -22.66 -17.35
N ALA A 439 -14.23 -22.01 -16.96
CA ALA A 439 -15.53 -22.65 -16.92
C ALA A 439 -16.02 -23.04 -18.33
N GLU A 440 -15.79 -22.19 -19.33
CA GLU A 440 -16.12 -22.48 -20.74
C GLU A 440 -15.27 -23.64 -21.27
N TYR A 441 -13.96 -23.62 -21.03
CA TYR A 441 -13.08 -24.73 -21.40
C TYR A 441 -13.53 -26.05 -20.76
N ARG A 442 -13.89 -26.04 -19.47
CA ARG A 442 -14.29 -27.27 -18.76
C ARG A 442 -15.62 -27.85 -19.22
N LYS A 443 -16.52 -27.07 -19.80
CA LYS A 443 -17.74 -27.61 -20.43
C LYS A 443 -17.42 -28.59 -21.57
N THR A 444 -16.22 -28.50 -22.16
CA THR A 444 -15.76 -29.45 -23.20
C THR A 444 -15.25 -30.78 -22.64
N LEU A 445 -15.00 -30.87 -21.34
CA LEU A 445 -14.47 -32.07 -20.69
C LEU A 445 -15.58 -32.88 -20.03
N LYS A 446 -15.41 -34.20 -19.93
CA LYS A 446 -16.33 -35.07 -19.17
C LYS A 446 -16.11 -34.88 -17.65
N PRO A 447 -17.19 -34.80 -16.84
CA PRO A 447 -17.05 -34.74 -15.39
C PRO A 447 -16.55 -36.09 -14.84
N ARG A 448 -15.70 -36.04 -13.80
CA ARG A 448 -15.12 -37.23 -13.14
C ARG A 448 -15.27 -37.08 -11.63
N TYR A 449 -15.69 -38.15 -10.96
CA TYR A 449 -15.91 -38.19 -9.50
C TYR A 449 -15.20 -39.35 -8.81
N TRP A 450 -14.73 -40.35 -9.57
CA TRP A 450 -14.15 -41.58 -9.02
C TRP A 450 -12.89 -41.33 -8.19
N HIS A 451 -12.14 -40.26 -8.48
CA HIS A 451 -10.86 -39.94 -7.85
C HIS A 451 -10.96 -39.49 -6.39
N ILE A 452 -12.17 -39.16 -5.90
CA ILE A 452 -12.38 -38.65 -4.54
C ILE A 452 -11.97 -39.67 -3.49
N ILE A 453 -12.42 -40.92 -3.67
CA ILE A 453 -12.15 -42.00 -2.70
C ILE A 453 -10.65 -42.35 -2.68
N PRO A 454 -9.99 -42.60 -3.83
CA PRO A 454 -8.54 -42.85 -3.85
C PRO A 454 -7.70 -41.69 -3.29
N VAL A 455 -8.03 -40.44 -3.62
CA VAL A 455 -7.29 -39.26 -3.10
C VAL A 455 -7.48 -39.12 -1.59
N SER A 456 -8.69 -39.38 -1.08
CA SER A 456 -8.99 -39.35 0.35
C SER A 456 -8.21 -40.44 1.12
N ILE A 457 -8.20 -41.67 0.59
CA ILE A 457 -7.46 -42.79 1.19
C ILE A 457 -5.96 -42.51 1.19
N LEU A 458 -5.40 -42.09 0.05
CA LEU A 458 -3.97 -41.78 -0.06
C LEU A 458 -3.55 -40.68 0.92
N THR A 459 -4.35 -39.62 1.04
CA THR A 459 -4.09 -38.52 1.97
C THR A 459 -4.18 -39.00 3.42
N ALA A 460 -5.17 -39.84 3.75
CA ALA A 460 -5.32 -40.41 5.08
C ALA A 460 -4.17 -41.35 5.45
N LEU A 461 -3.65 -42.13 4.49
CA LEU A 461 -2.46 -42.98 4.69
C LEU A 461 -1.22 -42.14 4.97
N ILE A 462 -0.98 -41.06 4.22
CA ILE A 462 0.14 -40.14 4.47
C ILE A 462 0.06 -39.57 5.89
N LEU A 463 -1.15 -39.15 6.33
CA LEU A 463 -1.34 -38.66 7.69
C LEU A 463 -1.15 -39.78 8.73
N GLY A 464 -1.60 -41.01 8.43
CA GLY A 464 -1.39 -42.18 9.27
C GLY A 464 0.08 -42.53 9.48
N PHE A 465 0.93 -42.37 8.46
CA PHE A 465 2.39 -42.51 8.60
C PHE A 465 2.99 -41.43 9.52
N VAL A 466 2.51 -40.19 9.41
CA VAL A 466 2.94 -39.10 10.33
C VAL A 466 2.52 -39.42 11.76
N ASP A 467 1.29 -39.90 11.96
CA ASP A 467 0.79 -40.31 13.26
C ASP A 467 1.61 -41.48 13.83
N TYR A 468 1.98 -42.47 13.02
CA TYR A 468 2.82 -43.61 13.41
C TYR A 468 4.22 -43.16 13.87
N PHE A 469 4.93 -42.34 13.08
CA PHE A 469 6.27 -41.85 13.48
C PHE A 469 6.22 -40.94 14.70
N TYR A 470 5.13 -40.20 14.89
CA TYR A 470 4.93 -39.38 16.08
C TYR A 470 4.73 -40.28 17.31
N LEU A 471 3.96 -41.35 17.17
CA LEU A 471 3.70 -42.34 18.20
C LEU A 471 4.99 -43.06 18.59
N GLU A 472 5.78 -43.55 17.63
CA GLU A 472 7.06 -44.22 17.88
C GLU A 472 8.04 -43.34 18.69
N LYS A 473 8.03 -42.03 18.46
CA LYS A 473 8.94 -41.08 19.13
C LYS A 473 8.45 -40.57 20.48
N THR A 474 7.14 -40.48 20.70
CA THR A 474 6.57 -39.75 21.86
C THR A 474 5.67 -40.60 22.76
N GLY A 475 5.29 -41.80 22.31
CA GLY A 475 4.40 -42.71 23.04
C GLY A 475 2.97 -42.21 23.26
N ASN A 476 2.57 -41.08 22.67
CA ASN A 476 1.28 -40.43 22.89
C ASN A 476 0.54 -40.17 21.58
N VAL A 477 -0.80 -40.10 21.63
CA VAL A 477 -1.63 -39.69 20.49
C VAL A 477 -1.26 -38.27 20.06
N PRO A 478 -1.02 -38.00 18.76
CA PRO A 478 -0.73 -36.67 18.27
C PRO A 478 -1.93 -35.73 18.43
N VAL A 479 -1.77 -34.71 19.27
CA VAL A 479 -2.71 -33.59 19.36
C VAL A 479 -2.61 -32.77 18.08
N MET A 480 -3.73 -32.33 17.50
CA MET A 480 -3.73 -31.57 16.23
C MET A 480 -2.74 -30.38 16.19
N LYS A 481 -2.48 -29.74 17.34
CA LYS A 481 -1.53 -28.63 17.47
C LYS A 481 -0.07 -29.04 17.22
N SER A 482 0.33 -30.29 17.50
CA SER A 482 1.72 -30.74 17.26
C SER A 482 1.98 -31.08 15.79
N ILE A 483 0.95 -31.55 15.08
CA ILE A 483 1.01 -31.95 13.66
C ILE A 483 0.34 -30.94 12.71
N TRP A 484 0.18 -29.68 13.14
CA TRP A 484 -0.54 -28.63 12.40
C TRP A 484 0.00 -28.42 10.97
N TRP A 485 1.31 -28.54 10.77
CA TRP A 485 1.98 -28.40 9.48
C TRP A 485 1.61 -29.56 8.53
N ALA A 486 1.52 -30.79 9.04
CA ALA A 486 1.14 -31.97 8.28
C ALA A 486 -0.33 -31.90 7.89
N ILE A 487 -1.21 -31.43 8.78
CA ILE A 487 -2.64 -31.22 8.52
C ILE A 487 -2.84 -30.18 7.42
N LEU A 488 -2.12 -29.05 7.47
CA LEU A 488 -2.19 -28.03 6.42
C LEU A 488 -1.68 -28.55 5.08
N ALA A 489 -0.53 -29.24 5.06
CA ALA A 489 0.07 -29.77 3.84
C ALA A 489 -0.82 -30.84 3.17
N THR A 490 -1.33 -31.79 3.95
CA THR A 490 -2.21 -32.86 3.46
C THR A 490 -3.57 -32.30 3.02
N SER A 491 -4.13 -31.32 3.73
CA SER A 491 -5.34 -30.59 3.30
C SER A 491 -5.13 -29.86 1.97
N PHE A 492 -3.96 -29.25 1.78
CA PHE A 492 -3.60 -28.60 0.52
C PHE A 492 -3.54 -29.60 -0.64
N LEU A 493 -2.83 -30.72 -0.46
CA LEU A 493 -2.74 -31.77 -1.48
C LEU A 493 -4.12 -32.35 -1.81
N ASN A 494 -4.93 -32.65 -0.80
CA ASN A 494 -6.29 -33.17 -0.99
C ASN A 494 -7.17 -32.18 -1.78
N GLY A 495 -7.19 -30.90 -1.38
CA GLY A 495 -7.94 -29.86 -2.08
C GLY A 495 -7.45 -29.65 -3.52
N PHE A 496 -6.13 -29.67 -3.74
CA PHE A 496 -5.50 -29.53 -5.05
C PHE A 496 -5.85 -30.69 -5.99
N PHE A 497 -5.59 -31.94 -5.60
CA PHE A 497 -5.82 -33.11 -6.43
C PHE A 497 -7.30 -33.37 -6.70
N THR A 498 -8.16 -33.18 -5.69
CA THR A 498 -9.62 -33.32 -5.86
C THR A 498 -10.14 -32.32 -6.89
N THR A 499 -9.61 -31.11 -6.89
CA THR A 499 -9.95 -30.07 -7.88
C THR A 499 -9.35 -30.40 -9.24
N PHE A 500 -8.07 -30.73 -9.31
CA PHE A 500 -7.38 -30.98 -10.58
C PHE A 500 -8.01 -32.16 -11.35
N ALA A 501 -8.30 -33.27 -10.67
CA ALA A 501 -8.81 -34.49 -11.30
C ALA A 501 -10.32 -34.46 -11.63
N ALA A 502 -11.08 -33.46 -11.15
CA ALA A 502 -12.53 -33.38 -11.32
C ALA A 502 -13.03 -33.04 -12.76
N GLY A 503 -12.14 -32.90 -13.75
CA GLY A 503 -12.50 -32.76 -15.16
C GLY A 503 -13.52 -31.65 -15.48
N GLY A 504 -14.59 -31.97 -16.18
CA GLY A 504 -15.64 -31.00 -16.58
C GLY A 504 -16.62 -30.56 -15.48
N THR A 505 -16.41 -30.95 -14.23
CA THR A 505 -17.35 -30.65 -13.13
C THR A 505 -17.46 -29.13 -12.90
N PRO A 506 -18.68 -28.58 -12.70
CA PRO A 506 -18.86 -27.14 -12.43
C PRO A 506 -18.31 -26.72 -11.06
N LEU A 507 -17.96 -25.43 -10.93
CA LEU A 507 -17.27 -24.89 -9.74
C LEU A 507 -18.01 -25.16 -8.43
N GLY A 508 -19.33 -24.93 -8.38
CA GLY A 508 -20.12 -25.19 -7.16
C GLY A 508 -20.07 -26.65 -6.71
N LYS A 509 -20.12 -27.60 -7.67
CA LYS A 509 -19.99 -29.03 -7.35
C LYS A 509 -18.58 -29.36 -6.87
N ARG A 510 -17.53 -28.79 -7.45
CA ARG A 510 -16.14 -29.02 -7.02
C ARG A 510 -15.87 -28.59 -5.59
N VAL A 511 -16.42 -27.45 -5.17
CA VAL A 511 -16.36 -26.99 -3.77
C VAL A 511 -17.01 -28.01 -2.83
N ILE A 512 -18.13 -28.61 -3.25
CA ILE A 512 -18.76 -29.70 -2.49
C ILE A 512 -17.86 -30.94 -2.49
N LEU A 513 -17.28 -31.33 -3.64
CA LEU A 513 -16.40 -32.50 -3.71
C LEU A 513 -15.15 -32.35 -2.83
N THR A 514 -14.54 -31.16 -2.76
CA THR A 514 -13.38 -30.90 -1.90
C THR A 514 -13.75 -30.92 -0.42
N ALA A 515 -14.94 -30.44 -0.05
CA ALA A 515 -15.48 -30.57 1.30
C ALA A 515 -15.70 -32.06 1.66
N VAL A 516 -16.35 -32.82 0.79
CA VAL A 516 -16.61 -34.26 0.96
C VAL A 516 -15.30 -35.05 1.07
N SER A 517 -14.32 -34.77 0.19
CA SER A 517 -12.99 -35.39 0.24
C SER A 517 -12.28 -35.07 1.56
N GLY A 518 -12.38 -33.82 2.06
CA GLY A 518 -11.83 -33.43 3.36
C GLY A 518 -12.46 -34.19 4.52
N ILE A 519 -13.78 -34.35 4.52
CA ILE A 519 -14.52 -35.13 5.53
C ILE A 519 -14.08 -36.59 5.50
N LEU A 520 -13.96 -37.20 4.31
CA LEU A 520 -13.51 -38.58 4.16
C LEU A 520 -12.08 -38.78 4.67
N VAL A 521 -11.16 -37.83 4.42
CA VAL A 521 -9.81 -37.86 5.01
C VAL A 521 -9.86 -37.84 6.54
N GLY A 522 -10.71 -36.99 7.13
CA GLY A 522 -10.90 -36.95 8.58
C GLY A 522 -11.40 -38.28 9.15
N ILE A 523 -12.36 -38.93 8.48
CA ILE A 523 -12.90 -40.23 8.87
C ILE A 523 -11.83 -41.33 8.73
N PHE A 524 -11.22 -41.48 7.55
CA PHE A 524 -10.23 -42.53 7.29
C PHE A 524 -8.99 -42.38 8.17
N SER A 525 -8.50 -41.16 8.38
CA SER A 525 -7.36 -40.94 9.27
C SER A 525 -7.68 -41.32 10.71
N THR A 526 -8.88 -41.00 11.22
CA THR A 526 -9.31 -41.38 12.57
C THR A 526 -9.39 -42.90 12.72
N ILE A 527 -9.89 -43.61 11.69
CA ILE A 527 -9.92 -45.09 11.67
C ILE A 527 -8.50 -45.66 11.69
N ILE A 528 -7.58 -45.12 10.88
CA ILE A 528 -6.18 -45.56 10.84
C ILE A 528 -5.50 -45.33 12.19
N THR A 529 -5.69 -44.16 12.81
CA THR A 529 -5.17 -43.88 14.16
C THR A 529 -5.76 -44.84 15.20
N PHE A 530 -7.06 -45.16 15.10
CA PHE A 530 -7.70 -46.13 16.00
C PHE A 530 -7.08 -47.53 15.88
N PHE A 531 -6.81 -48.01 14.66
CA PHE A 531 -6.13 -49.30 14.45
C PHE A 531 -4.74 -49.33 15.09
N PHE A 532 -3.97 -48.24 15.03
CA PHE A 532 -2.66 -48.17 15.68
C PHE A 532 -2.70 -48.11 17.21
N PHE A 533 -3.81 -47.68 17.82
CA PHE A 533 -3.98 -47.56 19.28
C PHE A 533 -4.81 -48.70 19.91
N SER A 534 -5.38 -49.60 19.09
CA SER A 534 -6.33 -50.65 19.50
C SER A 534 -5.76 -51.66 20.50
N GLU A 535 -4.44 -51.77 20.67
CA GLU A 535 -3.87 -52.85 21.47
C GLU A 535 -3.67 -52.53 22.97
N ASN A 536 -3.63 -51.28 23.47
CA ASN A 536 -3.21 -51.06 24.88
C ASN A 536 -3.50 -49.68 25.57
N ASP A 537 -4.68 -49.02 25.47
CA ASP A 537 -4.94 -47.85 26.40
C ASP A 537 -6.41 -47.33 26.50
N PRO A 538 -6.84 -46.71 27.64
CA PRO A 538 -8.17 -46.15 27.87
C PRO A 538 -8.41 -44.76 27.23
N GLN A 539 -7.65 -44.39 26.18
CA GLN A 539 -7.70 -43.06 25.54
C GLN A 539 -8.67 -42.95 24.35
N ILE A 540 -9.56 -43.93 24.15
CA ILE A 540 -10.54 -43.97 23.05
C ILE A 540 -11.37 -42.67 22.98
N GLY A 541 -11.75 -42.11 24.12
CA GLY A 541 -12.49 -40.83 24.19
C GLY A 541 -11.73 -39.65 23.60
N LYS A 542 -10.41 -39.58 23.77
CA LYS A 542 -9.57 -38.52 23.17
C LYS A 542 -9.45 -38.68 21.66
N ILE A 543 -9.32 -39.92 21.18
CA ILE A 543 -9.27 -40.23 19.73
C ILE A 543 -10.58 -39.82 19.04
N LEU A 544 -11.73 -40.07 19.67
CA LEU A 544 -13.03 -39.65 19.14
C LEU A 544 -13.17 -38.13 19.09
N VAL A 545 -12.79 -37.41 20.15
CA VAL A 545 -12.84 -35.95 20.17
C VAL A 545 -11.90 -35.33 19.12
N GLU A 546 -10.66 -35.81 19.03
CA GLU A 546 -9.72 -35.38 18.00
C GLU A 546 -10.21 -35.77 16.59
N GLY A 547 -10.87 -36.91 16.42
CA GLY A 547 -11.47 -37.34 15.16
C GLY A 547 -12.56 -36.40 14.67
N ILE A 548 -13.43 -35.93 15.57
CA ILE A 548 -14.46 -34.92 15.25
C ILE A 548 -13.79 -33.61 14.77
N TRP A 549 -12.73 -33.17 15.45
CA TRP A 549 -11.96 -31.98 15.04
C TRP A 549 -11.25 -32.18 13.71
N ARG A 550 -10.69 -33.37 13.44
CA ARG A 550 -10.07 -33.71 12.16
C ARG A 550 -11.10 -33.61 11.02
N ILE A 551 -12.29 -34.17 11.17
CA ILE A 551 -13.37 -34.07 10.17
C ILE A 551 -13.70 -32.61 9.86
N PHE A 552 -13.88 -31.79 10.90
CA PHE A 552 -14.23 -30.37 10.75
C PHE A 552 -13.11 -29.59 10.05
N VAL A 553 -11.88 -29.74 10.51
CA VAL A 553 -10.72 -28.98 10.02
C VAL A 553 -10.33 -29.39 8.60
N PHE A 554 -10.28 -30.69 8.29
CA PHE A 554 -9.99 -31.15 6.93
C PHE A 554 -11.10 -30.76 5.95
N GLY A 555 -12.37 -30.76 6.37
CA GLY A 555 -13.48 -30.24 5.58
C GLY A 555 -13.29 -28.78 5.19
N ILE A 556 -12.95 -27.91 6.16
CA ILE A 556 -12.74 -26.48 5.92
C ILE A 556 -11.49 -26.23 5.07
N PHE A 557 -10.33 -26.76 5.49
CA PHE A 557 -9.07 -26.47 4.80
C PHE A 557 -9.02 -27.06 3.39
N SER A 558 -9.53 -28.28 3.17
CA SER A 558 -9.59 -28.86 1.82
C SER A 558 -10.49 -28.03 0.90
N THR A 559 -11.57 -27.44 1.43
CA THR A 559 -12.45 -26.53 0.70
C THR A 559 -11.73 -25.22 0.34
N ILE A 560 -11.04 -24.60 1.30
CA ILE A 560 -10.27 -23.37 1.08
C ILE A 560 -9.16 -23.59 0.04
N PHE A 561 -8.38 -24.67 0.17
CA PHE A 561 -7.31 -24.97 -0.78
C PHE A 561 -7.83 -25.39 -2.15
N GLY A 562 -8.99 -26.05 -2.23
CA GLY A 562 -9.70 -26.28 -3.49
C GLY A 562 -10.07 -24.98 -4.20
N LEU A 563 -10.63 -24.01 -3.46
CA LEU A 563 -10.94 -22.68 -3.98
C LEU A 563 -9.70 -21.91 -4.43
N ILE A 564 -8.60 -21.96 -3.65
CA ILE A 564 -7.33 -21.34 -4.02
C ILE A 564 -6.79 -21.95 -5.32
N THR A 565 -6.91 -23.27 -5.48
CA THR A 565 -6.50 -23.98 -6.69
C THR A 565 -7.28 -23.49 -7.91
N GLU A 566 -8.61 -23.35 -7.79
CA GLU A 566 -9.46 -22.74 -8.84
C GLU A 566 -9.04 -21.30 -9.18
N ILE A 567 -8.72 -20.50 -8.16
CA ILE A 567 -8.29 -19.11 -8.30
C ILE A 567 -6.84 -18.99 -8.78
N LYS A 568 -6.04 -20.07 -8.85
CA LYS A 568 -4.66 -20.04 -9.36
C LYS A 568 -4.39 -20.83 -10.65
N LEU A 569 -5.32 -21.66 -11.11
CA LEU A 569 -5.21 -22.38 -12.38
C LEU A 569 -4.90 -21.45 -13.57
N ILE A 570 -3.85 -21.78 -14.32
CA ILE A 570 -3.41 -21.03 -15.50
C ILE A 570 -4.51 -21.10 -16.57
N SER A 571 -4.77 -19.99 -17.28
CA SER A 571 -5.69 -19.99 -18.41
C SER A 571 -5.25 -21.03 -19.43
N PRO A 572 -6.15 -21.85 -19.99
CA PRO A 572 -5.80 -22.72 -21.10
C PRO A 572 -5.27 -21.85 -22.27
N PRO A 573 -4.31 -22.36 -23.07
CA PRO A 573 -3.83 -21.64 -24.26
C PRO A 573 -5.03 -21.30 -25.14
N GLN A 574 -5.14 -20.04 -25.54
CA GLN A 574 -6.10 -19.63 -26.55
C GLN A 574 -5.75 -20.38 -27.83
N LYS A 575 -6.71 -21.15 -28.35
CA LYS A 575 -6.62 -21.70 -29.71
C LYS A 575 -6.79 -20.59 -30.73
#